data_AF-A0A849TIH0-F1
#
_entry.id   AF-A0A849TIH0-F1
#
_cell.length_a   1.000
_cell.length_b   1.000
_cell.length_c   1.000
_cell.angle_alpha   90.00
_cell.angle_beta   90.00
_cell.angle_gamma   90.00
#
_symmetry.space_group_name_H-M   'P 1'
#
loop_
_entity.id
_entity.type
_entity.pdbx_description
1 polymer ?
#
loop_
_entity_poly.entity_id
_entity_poly.type
_entity_poly.pdbx_seq_one_letter_code
_entity_poly.pdbx_strand_id
1 'polypeptide(L)'
;MMLTPAPNLHRAPPHRPGTGTVPDTSHLDPLIAALPERIDENNWHTVAAYAEGFRLAADHYSWEAHEAWEAVWHRTAPQSLPHELLRGLIQIANAELKLALGQRNATVRLIDIAAQHLQSASPKSRATTVLGLVPTDLSAALADWRTAFAALPKQQSTAMQTAIEFERRQQTILPNSPRFPWPTIKINQHAA
;
A
#
# COMPACT_ATOMS: atom_id res chain seq x y z
N MET A 1 29.23 17.46 -23.13
CA MET A 1 28.10 17.94 -22.31
C MET A 1 27.76 16.81 -21.35
N MET A 2 28.28 16.87 -20.13
CA MET A 2 28.05 15.83 -19.12
C MET A 2 26.63 16.01 -18.58
N LEU A 3 25.77 15.01 -18.78
CA LEU A 3 24.48 14.93 -18.13
C LEU A 3 24.74 14.79 -16.63
N THR A 4 24.43 15.85 -15.88
CA THR A 4 24.26 15.74 -14.43
C THR A 4 23.21 14.67 -14.15
N PRO A 5 23.48 13.66 -13.32
CA PRO A 5 22.42 12.78 -12.85
C PRO A 5 21.36 13.64 -12.16
N ALA A 6 20.08 13.34 -12.39
CA ALA A 6 18.97 13.95 -11.66
C ALA A 6 19.32 13.94 -10.15
N PRO A 7 19.02 15.01 -9.39
CA PRO A 7 19.29 15.01 -7.97
C PRO A 7 18.68 13.74 -7.38
N ASN A 8 19.49 12.95 -6.68
CA ASN A 8 18.98 11.91 -5.81
C ASN A 8 17.96 12.59 -4.89
N LEU A 9 16.68 12.43 -5.18
CA LEU A 9 15.63 12.69 -4.22
C LEU A 9 15.85 11.63 -3.14
N HIS A 10 16.72 11.92 -2.18
CA HIS A 10 16.84 11.13 -0.97
C HIS A 10 15.49 11.25 -0.27
N ARG A 11 14.57 10.35 -0.61
CA ARG A 11 13.34 10.19 0.14
C ARG A 11 13.74 9.91 1.58
N ALA A 12 13.07 10.57 2.52
CA ALA A 12 13.17 10.21 3.92
C ALA A 12 12.95 8.68 4.07
N PRO A 13 13.53 8.04 5.09
CA PRO A 13 13.23 6.64 5.35
C PRO A 13 11.71 6.42 5.54
N PRO A 14 11.17 5.23 5.22
CA PRO A 14 9.75 4.94 5.41
C PRO A 14 9.26 5.29 6.82
N HIS A 15 8.16 6.03 6.90
CA HIS A 15 7.61 6.43 8.19
C HIS A 15 7.02 5.23 8.94
N ARG A 16 7.40 5.10 10.21
CA ARG A 16 6.93 4.06 11.13
C ARG A 16 6.50 4.72 12.45
N PRO A 17 5.19 4.94 12.67
CA PRO A 17 4.70 5.61 13.86
C PRO A 17 5.19 4.95 15.16
N GLY A 18 5.59 5.78 16.13
CA GLY A 18 6.11 5.31 17.42
C GLY A 18 7.57 4.84 17.42
N THR A 19 8.30 5.01 16.30
CA THR A 19 9.72 4.63 16.20
C THR A 19 10.71 5.81 16.16
N GLY A 20 10.21 7.04 16.18
CA GLY A 20 11.02 8.26 16.07
C GLY A 20 11.30 8.72 14.64
N THR A 21 10.91 7.96 13.62
CA THR A 21 10.87 8.46 12.24
C THR A 21 9.90 9.64 12.14
N VAL A 22 10.24 10.65 11.36
CA VAL A 22 9.35 11.80 11.08
C VAL A 22 8.57 11.51 9.80
N PRO A 23 7.24 11.74 9.76
CA PRO A 23 6.48 11.59 8.51
C PRO A 23 6.93 12.64 7.49
N ASP A 24 7.08 12.22 6.23
CA ASP A 24 7.38 13.11 5.10
C ASP A 24 6.37 12.87 3.97
N THR A 25 5.37 13.74 3.89
CA THR A 25 4.36 13.73 2.83
C THR A 25 4.67 14.73 1.72
N SER A 26 5.82 15.42 1.74
CA SER A 26 6.10 16.51 0.80
C SER A 26 6.03 16.10 -0.67
N HIS A 27 6.32 14.84 -0.97
CA HIS A 27 6.20 14.24 -2.30
C HIS A 27 4.76 13.80 -2.67
N LEU A 28 3.89 13.63 -1.68
CA LEU A 28 2.46 13.29 -1.84
C LEU A 28 1.57 14.54 -1.86
N ASP A 29 1.88 15.56 -1.07
CA ASP A 29 1.11 16.79 -0.94
C ASP A 29 0.65 17.40 -2.29
N PRO A 30 1.53 17.60 -3.30
CA PRO A 30 1.08 18.12 -4.59
C PRO A 30 0.16 17.15 -5.36
N LEU A 31 0.34 15.83 -5.19
CA LEU A 31 -0.51 14.83 -5.84
C LEU A 31 -1.90 14.78 -5.19
N ILE A 32 -1.97 14.93 -3.87
CA ILE A 32 -3.21 14.99 -3.09
C ILE A 32 -3.96 16.29 -3.37
N ALA A 33 -3.24 17.42 -3.47
CA ALA A 33 -3.84 18.71 -3.82
C ALA A 33 -4.46 18.72 -5.23
N ALA A 34 -3.93 17.92 -6.15
CA ALA A 34 -4.42 17.78 -7.52
C ALA A 34 -5.59 16.81 -7.68
N LEU A 35 -6.09 16.19 -6.61
CA LEU A 35 -7.20 15.23 -6.70
C LEU A 35 -8.48 15.92 -7.21
N PRO A 36 -9.20 15.30 -8.17
CA PRO A 36 -10.52 15.79 -8.56
C PRO A 36 -11.51 15.64 -7.40
N GLU A 37 -12.62 16.39 -7.47
CA GLU A 37 -13.67 16.34 -6.46
C GLU A 37 -14.23 14.92 -6.25
N ARG A 38 -14.37 14.17 -7.35
CA ARG A 38 -14.86 12.79 -7.37
C ARG A 38 -13.97 11.89 -8.20
N ILE A 39 -13.71 10.69 -7.69
CA ILE A 39 -12.94 9.64 -8.36
C ILE A 39 -13.83 8.42 -8.58
N ASP A 40 -13.81 7.89 -9.80
CA ASP A 40 -14.55 6.71 -10.22
C ASP A 40 -13.85 5.96 -11.37
N GLU A 41 -14.55 4.96 -11.94
CA GLU A 41 -14.04 4.10 -13.02
C GLU A 41 -13.62 4.87 -14.28
N ASN A 42 -14.13 6.08 -14.51
CA ASN A 42 -13.85 6.84 -15.73
C ASN A 42 -12.62 7.74 -15.61
N ASN A 43 -12.16 8.07 -14.40
CA ASN A 43 -11.09 9.06 -14.22
C ASN A 43 -9.94 8.62 -13.31
N TRP A 44 -10.02 7.45 -12.65
CA TRP A 44 -8.95 6.96 -11.77
C TRP A 44 -7.57 6.90 -12.44
N HIS A 45 -7.52 6.66 -13.75
CA HIS A 45 -6.29 6.51 -14.51
C HIS A 45 -5.53 7.83 -14.73
N THR A 46 -6.12 8.97 -14.34
CA THR A 46 -5.44 10.29 -14.31
C THR A 46 -5.00 10.69 -12.90
N VAL A 47 -5.38 9.90 -11.88
CA VAL A 47 -5.11 10.21 -10.47
C VAL A 47 -3.70 9.77 -10.09
N ALA A 48 -2.75 10.70 -10.12
CA ALA A 48 -1.34 10.41 -9.84
C ALA A 48 -1.11 9.84 -8.42
N ALA A 49 -1.81 10.35 -7.40
CA ALA A 49 -1.69 9.83 -6.03
C ALA A 49 -2.08 8.34 -5.92
N TYR A 50 -3.06 7.88 -6.71
CA TYR A 50 -3.49 6.48 -6.71
C TYR A 50 -2.37 5.55 -7.20
N ALA A 51 -1.71 5.92 -8.29
CA ALA A 51 -0.57 5.16 -8.82
C ALA A 51 0.68 5.26 -7.93
N GLU A 52 0.91 6.43 -7.34
CA GLU A 52 2.04 6.64 -6.43
C GLU A 52 1.92 5.76 -5.18
N GLY A 53 0.71 5.50 -4.69
CA GLY A 53 0.47 4.52 -3.62
C GLY A 53 1.01 3.12 -3.95
N PHE A 54 0.82 2.62 -5.18
CA PHE A 54 1.40 1.33 -5.60
C PHE A 54 2.92 1.36 -5.66
N ARG A 55 3.49 2.46 -6.16
CA ARG A 55 4.94 2.64 -6.25
C ARG A 55 5.57 2.67 -4.84
N LEU A 56 4.95 3.38 -3.91
CA LEU A 56 5.35 3.45 -2.51
C LEU A 56 5.23 2.09 -1.82
N ALA A 57 4.12 1.38 -2.02
CA ALA A 57 3.89 0.08 -1.41
C ALA A 57 4.90 -0.97 -1.90
N ALA A 58 5.22 -0.98 -3.21
CA ALA A 58 6.28 -1.85 -3.76
C ALA A 58 7.67 -1.56 -3.14
N ASP A 59 7.91 -0.30 -2.77
CA ASP A 59 9.13 0.17 -2.10
C ASP A 59 9.08 0.05 -0.56
N HIS A 60 8.03 -0.54 0.02
CA HIS A 60 7.82 -0.73 1.48
C HIS A 60 7.59 0.57 2.27
N TYR A 61 7.12 1.61 1.59
CA TYR A 61 6.60 2.85 2.19
C TYR A 61 5.12 2.69 2.51
N SER A 62 4.80 1.71 3.36
CA SER A 62 3.41 1.30 3.61
C SER A 62 2.58 2.39 4.30
N TRP A 63 3.20 3.26 5.10
CA TRP A 63 2.49 4.40 5.68
C TRP A 63 2.17 5.45 4.62
N GLU A 64 3.14 5.82 3.79
CA GLU A 64 2.94 6.80 2.72
C GLU A 64 1.95 6.28 1.66
N ALA A 65 1.99 4.98 1.34
CA ALA A 65 1.01 4.35 0.47
C ALA A 65 -0.40 4.40 1.06
N HIS A 66 -0.54 4.20 2.39
CA HIS A 66 -1.81 4.41 3.09
C HIS A 66 -2.30 5.84 2.88
N GLU A 67 -1.49 6.85 3.21
CA GLU A 67 -1.89 8.26 3.11
C GLU A 67 -2.36 8.61 1.69
N ALA A 68 -1.62 8.15 0.67
CA ALA A 68 -1.97 8.35 -0.72
C ALA A 68 -3.35 7.75 -1.07
N TRP A 69 -3.61 6.51 -0.64
CA TRP A 69 -4.89 5.84 -0.92
C TRP A 69 -6.04 6.34 -0.04
N GLU A 70 -5.80 6.78 1.19
CA GLU A 70 -6.83 7.39 2.05
C GLU A 70 -7.35 8.70 1.44
N ALA A 71 -6.44 9.53 0.91
CA ALA A 71 -6.83 10.75 0.20
C ALA A 71 -7.71 10.46 -1.03
N VAL A 72 -7.39 9.41 -1.81
CA VAL A 72 -8.20 8.96 -2.95
C VAL A 72 -9.55 8.39 -2.49
N TRP A 73 -9.54 7.61 -1.41
CA TRP A 73 -10.73 6.99 -0.82
C TRP A 73 -11.79 8.02 -0.45
N HIS A 74 -11.38 9.14 0.16
CA HIS A 74 -12.27 10.26 0.48
C HIS A 74 -12.98 10.89 -0.73
N ARG A 75 -12.48 10.70 -1.96
CA ARG A 75 -13.07 11.22 -3.20
C ARG A 75 -13.98 10.22 -3.90
N THR A 76 -14.06 8.99 -3.41
CA THR A 76 -14.97 7.96 -3.96
C THR A 76 -16.36 8.08 -3.34
N ALA A 77 -17.39 7.65 -4.08
CA ALA A 77 -18.74 7.57 -3.52
C ALA A 77 -18.80 6.55 -2.36
N PRO A 78 -19.40 6.87 -1.21
CA PRO A 78 -19.54 5.93 -0.10
C PRO A 78 -20.19 4.61 -0.53
N GLN A 79 -19.72 3.50 0.04
CA GLN A 79 -20.23 2.13 -0.21
C GLN A 79 -20.17 1.67 -1.68
N SER A 80 -19.47 2.40 -2.56
CA SER A 80 -19.23 1.97 -3.94
C SER A 80 -18.12 0.92 -4.02
N LEU A 81 -18.02 0.20 -5.15
CA LEU A 81 -16.94 -0.76 -5.36
C LEU A 81 -15.54 -0.11 -5.27
N PRO A 82 -15.27 1.06 -5.89
CA PRO A 82 -14.03 1.81 -5.67
C PRO A 82 -13.71 2.08 -4.18
N HIS A 83 -14.75 2.44 -3.42
CA HIS A 83 -14.61 2.78 -2.02
C HIS A 83 -14.23 1.56 -1.17
N GLU A 84 -14.86 0.41 -1.39
CA GLU A 84 -14.50 -0.84 -0.71
C GLU A 84 -13.13 -1.37 -1.19
N LEU A 85 -12.79 -1.24 -2.48
CA LEU A 85 -11.47 -1.64 -2.99
C LEU A 85 -10.36 -0.88 -2.26
N LEU A 86 -10.48 0.45 -2.17
CA LEU A 86 -9.48 1.29 -1.50
C LEU A 86 -9.36 0.98 -0.02
N ARG A 87 -10.46 0.71 0.70
CA ARG A 87 -10.37 0.20 2.09
C ARG A 87 -9.58 -1.10 2.16
N GLY A 88 -9.77 -2.01 1.21
CA GLY A 88 -8.96 -3.22 1.09
C GLY A 88 -7.46 -2.91 0.97
N LEU A 89 -7.08 -2.06 0.02
CA LEU A 89 -5.68 -1.65 -0.21
C LEU A 89 -5.06 -0.97 1.03
N ILE A 90 -5.77 -0.03 1.64
CA ILE A 90 -5.35 0.68 2.87
C ILE A 90 -5.09 -0.33 4.00
N GLN A 91 -5.94 -1.34 4.14
CA GLN A 91 -5.78 -2.35 5.20
C GLN A 91 -4.63 -3.32 4.94
N ILE A 92 -4.32 -3.63 3.68
CA ILE A 92 -3.10 -4.38 3.33
C ILE A 92 -1.85 -3.54 3.67
N ALA A 93 -1.82 -2.25 3.31
CA ALA A 93 -0.73 -1.35 3.68
C ALA A 93 -0.54 -1.25 5.21
N ASN A 94 -1.65 -1.13 5.95
CA ASN A 94 -1.61 -1.18 7.41
C ASN A 94 -1.08 -2.52 7.93
N ALA A 95 -1.44 -3.65 7.31
CA ALA A 95 -0.93 -4.95 7.71
C ALA A 95 0.59 -5.04 7.53
N GLU A 96 1.13 -4.55 6.41
CA GLU A 96 2.57 -4.48 6.17
C GLU A 96 3.28 -3.55 7.18
N LEU A 97 2.71 -2.38 7.46
CA LEU A 97 3.23 -1.48 8.49
C LEU A 97 3.26 -2.17 9.86
N LYS A 98 2.19 -2.89 10.24
CA LYS A 98 2.13 -3.62 11.51
C LYS A 98 3.11 -4.78 11.56
N LEU A 99 3.35 -5.45 10.43
CA LEU A 99 4.39 -6.46 10.32
C LEU A 99 5.77 -5.85 10.55
N ALA A 100 6.07 -4.72 9.90
CA ALA A 100 7.31 -3.97 10.08
C ALA A 100 7.50 -3.40 11.50
N LEU A 101 6.43 -3.35 12.30
CA LEU A 101 6.47 -2.98 13.72
C LEU A 101 6.50 -4.19 14.67
N GLY A 102 6.52 -5.42 14.15
CA GLY A 102 6.57 -6.67 14.92
C GLY A 102 5.20 -7.08 15.50
N GLN A 103 4.12 -6.48 15.02
CA GLN A 103 2.77 -6.63 15.55
C GLN A 103 2.00 -7.72 14.78
N ARG A 104 2.43 -8.99 14.92
CA ARG A 104 1.90 -10.15 14.16
C ARG A 104 0.38 -10.32 14.29
N ASN A 105 -0.18 -10.20 15.50
CA ASN A 105 -1.62 -10.37 15.69
C ASN A 105 -2.43 -9.25 15.00
N ALA A 106 -1.92 -8.01 15.06
CA ALA A 106 -2.53 -6.89 14.35
C ALA A 106 -2.44 -7.09 12.82
N THR A 107 -1.32 -7.62 12.34
CA THR A 107 -1.12 -7.98 10.92
C THR A 107 -2.20 -8.95 10.47
N VAL A 108 -2.40 -10.08 11.16
CA VAL A 108 -3.44 -11.07 10.80
C VAL A 108 -4.82 -10.46 10.78
N ARG A 109 -5.19 -9.69 11.82
CA ARG A 109 -6.50 -9.04 11.88
C ARG A 109 -6.74 -8.10 10.69
N LEU A 110 -5.72 -7.33 10.29
CA LEU A 110 -5.83 -6.39 9.18
C LEU A 110 -5.94 -7.09 7.82
N ILE A 111 -5.25 -8.22 7.63
CA ILE A 111 -5.44 -9.08 6.45
C ILE A 111 -6.90 -9.54 6.35
N ASP A 112 -7.46 -10.05 7.45
CA ASP A 112 -8.82 -10.58 7.45
C ASP A 112 -9.84 -9.47 7.15
N ILE A 113 -9.60 -8.24 7.65
CA ILE A 113 -10.41 -7.06 7.30
C ILE A 113 -10.23 -6.67 5.83
N ALA A 114 -9.01 -6.65 5.32
CA ALA A 114 -8.73 -6.34 3.91
C ALA A 114 -9.45 -7.32 2.97
N ALA A 115 -9.44 -8.62 3.28
CA ALA A 115 -10.14 -9.64 2.52
C ALA A 115 -11.65 -9.40 2.46
N GLN A 116 -12.28 -8.98 3.57
CA GLN A 116 -13.70 -8.63 3.61
C GLN A 116 -14.04 -7.45 2.68
N HIS A 117 -13.18 -6.43 2.66
CA HIS A 117 -13.34 -5.28 1.76
C HIS A 117 -13.14 -5.67 0.29
N LEU A 118 -12.13 -6.46 -0.05
CA LEU A 118 -11.92 -6.95 -1.42
C LEU A 118 -13.08 -7.82 -1.91
N GLN A 119 -13.67 -8.63 -1.02
CA GLN A 119 -14.88 -9.39 -1.31
C GLN A 119 -16.08 -8.47 -1.58
N SER A 120 -16.24 -7.41 -0.79
CA SER A 120 -17.31 -6.42 -0.96
C SER A 120 -17.13 -5.55 -2.22
N ALA A 121 -15.88 -5.35 -2.64
CA ALA A 121 -15.53 -4.66 -3.88
C ALA A 121 -15.67 -5.55 -5.12
N SER A 122 -15.91 -6.85 -4.97
CA SER A 122 -15.96 -7.77 -6.10
C SER A 122 -17.29 -7.63 -6.88
N PRO A 123 -17.26 -7.18 -8.14
CA PRO A 123 -18.46 -7.13 -8.97
C PRO A 123 -18.99 -8.54 -9.27
N LYS A 124 -20.25 -8.64 -9.72
CA LYS A 124 -20.91 -9.93 -10.04
C LYS A 124 -20.15 -10.73 -11.12
N SER A 125 -19.38 -10.07 -11.98
CA SER A 125 -18.53 -10.70 -12.99
C SER A 125 -17.07 -10.62 -12.58
N ARG A 126 -16.36 -11.75 -12.62
CA ARG A 126 -14.94 -11.85 -12.21
C ARG A 126 -13.98 -11.08 -13.14
N ALA A 127 -14.38 -10.82 -14.39
CA ALA A 127 -13.55 -10.12 -15.38
C ALA A 127 -13.66 -8.59 -15.29
N THR A 128 -14.48 -8.05 -14.40
CA THR A 128 -14.68 -6.61 -14.28
C THR A 128 -13.66 -6.00 -13.33
N THR A 129 -12.91 -5.04 -13.84
CA THR A 129 -11.98 -4.26 -13.02
C THR A 129 -12.72 -3.21 -12.21
N VAL A 130 -12.19 -2.90 -11.04
CA VAL A 130 -12.54 -1.76 -10.20
C VAL A 130 -11.27 -0.93 -10.05
N LEU A 131 -11.30 0.32 -10.49
CA LEU A 131 -10.12 1.20 -10.56
C LEU A 131 -8.90 0.54 -11.26
N GLY A 132 -9.17 -0.25 -12.31
CA GLY A 132 -8.13 -0.96 -13.07
C GLY A 132 -7.59 -2.24 -12.41
N LEU A 133 -8.13 -2.65 -11.27
CA LEU A 133 -7.74 -3.88 -10.57
C LEU A 133 -8.85 -4.91 -10.59
N VAL A 134 -8.49 -6.19 -10.54
CA VAL A 134 -9.46 -7.28 -10.35
C VAL A 134 -9.48 -7.63 -8.85
N PRO A 135 -10.54 -7.27 -8.08
CA PRO A 135 -10.55 -7.46 -6.63
C PRO A 135 -10.39 -8.93 -6.22
N THR A 136 -10.90 -9.86 -7.03
CA THR A 136 -10.76 -11.30 -6.76
C THR A 136 -9.31 -11.80 -6.90
N ASP A 137 -8.52 -11.21 -7.79
CA ASP A 137 -7.10 -11.59 -7.96
C ASP A 137 -6.28 -11.04 -6.79
N LEU A 138 -6.58 -9.82 -6.33
CA LEU A 138 -6.00 -9.28 -5.09
C LEU A 138 -6.36 -10.13 -3.87
N SER A 139 -7.61 -10.58 -3.78
CA SER A 139 -8.06 -11.44 -2.68
C SER A 139 -7.35 -12.80 -2.70
N ALA A 140 -7.10 -13.37 -3.89
CA ALA A 140 -6.35 -14.61 -4.03
C ALA A 140 -4.88 -14.41 -3.61
N ALA A 141 -4.22 -13.35 -4.11
CA ALA A 141 -2.86 -13.01 -3.71
C ALA A 141 -2.73 -12.76 -2.20
N LEU A 142 -3.73 -12.14 -1.57
CA LEU A 142 -3.78 -11.93 -0.13
C LEU A 142 -3.93 -13.24 0.65
N ALA A 143 -4.71 -14.20 0.14
CA ALA A 143 -4.85 -15.52 0.74
C ALA A 143 -3.55 -16.33 0.66
N ASP A 144 -2.86 -16.28 -0.48
CA ASP A 144 -1.55 -16.91 -0.67
C ASP A 144 -0.51 -16.29 0.29
N TRP A 145 -0.48 -14.96 0.36
CA TRP A 145 0.40 -14.25 1.28
C TRP A 145 0.10 -14.60 2.74
N ARG A 146 -1.18 -14.65 3.12
CA ARG A 146 -1.61 -15.04 4.48
C ARG A 146 -1.17 -16.47 4.81
N THR A 147 -1.23 -17.38 3.85
CA THR A 147 -0.78 -18.77 4.01
C THR A 147 0.72 -18.83 4.23
N ALA A 148 1.50 -18.13 3.40
CA ALA A 148 2.96 -18.02 3.56
C ALA A 148 3.33 -17.38 4.91
N PHE A 149 2.62 -16.31 5.29
CA PHE A 149 2.81 -15.63 6.57
C PHE A 149 2.55 -16.54 7.77
N ALA A 150 1.49 -17.35 7.71
CA ALA A 150 1.13 -18.30 8.76
C ALA A 150 2.18 -19.41 8.94
N ALA A 151 2.84 -19.82 7.85
CA ALA A 151 3.91 -20.82 7.86
C ALA A 151 5.22 -20.33 8.50
N LEU A 152 5.38 -19.01 8.70
CA LEU A 152 6.57 -18.48 9.38
C LEU A 152 6.68 -18.97 10.84
N PRO A 153 7.87 -19.40 11.30
CA PRO A 153 8.08 -19.87 12.66
C PRO A 153 7.70 -18.82 13.71
N LYS A 154 6.91 -19.20 14.72
CA LYS A 154 6.57 -18.31 15.85
C LYS A 154 7.81 -17.83 16.62
N GLN A 155 8.89 -18.64 16.69
CA GLN A 155 10.16 -18.29 17.33
C GLN A 155 11.00 -17.25 16.56
N GLN A 156 10.67 -17.00 15.29
CA GLN A 156 11.13 -15.78 14.63
C GLN A 156 10.48 -14.55 15.26
N SER A 157 9.59 -14.62 16.26
CA SER A 157 9.15 -13.42 16.99
C SER A 157 10.32 -12.63 17.58
N THR A 158 11.29 -13.26 18.24
CA THR A 158 12.44 -12.55 18.84
C THR A 158 13.46 -12.13 17.78
N ALA A 159 13.75 -13.00 16.80
CA ALA A 159 14.71 -12.71 15.73
C ALA A 159 14.15 -11.73 14.69
N MET A 160 12.86 -11.80 14.35
CA MET A 160 12.13 -10.84 13.51
C MET A 160 11.89 -9.55 14.28
N GLN A 161 11.63 -9.57 15.60
CA GLN A 161 11.65 -8.34 16.41
C GLN A 161 13.05 -7.73 16.44
N THR A 162 14.12 -8.53 16.57
CA THR A 162 15.51 -8.05 16.52
C THR A 162 15.87 -7.52 15.13
N ALA A 163 15.41 -8.19 14.08
CA ALA A 163 15.54 -7.77 12.69
C ALA A 163 14.75 -6.49 12.43
N ILE A 164 13.53 -6.37 12.94
CA ILE A 164 12.69 -5.16 12.89
C ILE A 164 13.29 -4.03 13.73
N GLU A 165 13.87 -4.32 14.88
CA GLU A 165 14.59 -3.37 15.74
C GLU A 165 15.88 -2.91 15.04
N PHE A 166 16.53 -3.81 14.29
CA PHE A 166 17.68 -3.52 13.44
C PHE A 166 17.27 -2.68 12.22
N GLU A 167 16.20 -3.03 11.51
CA GLU A 167 15.59 -2.21 10.45
C GLU A 167 15.17 -0.83 10.99
N ARG A 168 14.61 -0.77 12.20
CA ARG A 168 14.25 0.46 12.91
C ARG A 168 15.49 1.33 13.18
N ARG A 169 16.62 0.72 13.55
CA ARG A 169 17.88 1.42 13.81
C ARG A 169 18.65 1.80 12.54
N GLN A 170 18.54 1.01 11.48
CA GLN A 170 19.32 1.16 10.25
C GLN A 170 18.52 1.79 9.10
N GLN A 171 17.21 2.00 9.27
CA GLN A 171 16.31 2.53 8.25
C GLN A 171 16.39 1.78 6.91
N THR A 172 16.72 0.49 6.96
CA THR A 172 16.93 -0.36 5.78
C THR A 172 15.96 -1.54 5.84
N ILE A 173 15.43 -1.95 4.69
CA ILE A 173 14.47 -3.06 4.56
C ILE A 173 15.25 -4.37 4.41
N LEU A 174 15.03 -5.38 5.24
CA LEU A 174 15.71 -6.67 5.08
C LEU A 174 15.13 -7.47 3.89
N PRO A 175 15.98 -8.27 3.21
CA PRO A 175 15.60 -9.00 2.00
C PRO A 175 14.60 -10.15 2.23
N ASN A 176 14.38 -10.62 3.47
CA ASN A 176 13.68 -11.88 3.76
C ASN A 176 12.33 -11.76 4.48
N SER A 177 11.78 -10.55 4.65
CA SER A 177 10.42 -10.37 5.18
C SER A 177 9.38 -10.77 4.13
N PRO A 178 8.26 -11.45 4.47
CA PRO A 178 7.18 -11.70 3.53
C PRO A 178 6.66 -10.38 2.98
N ARG A 179 6.58 -10.26 1.66
CA ARG A 179 6.10 -9.05 0.97
C ARG A 179 4.78 -9.34 0.30
N PHE A 180 3.81 -8.44 0.43
CA PHE A 180 2.62 -8.55 -0.39
C PHE A 180 3.01 -8.25 -1.85
N PRO A 181 2.58 -9.08 -2.83
CA PRO A 181 2.93 -8.88 -4.23
C PRO A 181 2.05 -7.78 -4.84
N TRP A 182 2.36 -6.51 -4.53
CA TRP A 182 1.61 -5.37 -5.06
C TRP A 182 1.60 -5.35 -6.60
N PRO A 183 0.44 -5.19 -7.24
CA PRO A 183 0.37 -5.06 -8.69
C PRO A 183 1.00 -3.74 -9.13
N THR A 184 1.53 -3.72 -10.35
CA THR A 184 1.97 -2.46 -10.97
C THR A 184 0.79 -1.81 -11.68
N ILE A 185 0.46 -0.57 -11.28
CA ILE A 185 -0.51 0.27 -11.99
C ILE A 185 0.25 1.27 -12.86
N LYS A 186 -0.14 1.36 -14.14
CA LYS A 186 0.31 2.41 -15.05
C LYS A 186 -0.83 3.40 -15.25
N ILE A 187 -0.56 4.68 -15.02
CA ILE A 187 -1.46 5.79 -15.37
C ILE A 187 -1.11 6.33 -16.75
N ASN A 188 -2.10 6.90 -17.43
CA ASN A 188 -1.88 7.54 -18.71
C ASN A 188 -1.17 8.88 -18.46
N GLN A 189 0.09 9.02 -18.90
CA GLN A 189 0.87 10.26 -18.76
C GLN A 189 0.41 11.40 -19.69
N HIS A 190 -0.73 11.24 -20.39
CA HIS A 190 -1.21 12.14 -21.44
C HIS A 190 -2.62 12.68 -21.17
N ALA A 191 -2.91 13.06 -19.93
CA ALA A 191 -4.11 13.85 -19.60
C ALA A 191 -3.66 15.19 -19.01
N ALA A 192 -3.15 16.06 -19.89
CA ALA A 192 -3.01 17.49 -19.67
C ALA A 192 -3.56 18.20 -20.91
#